data_AF-A0A6N7G0D8-F1
#
_entry.id   AF-A0A6N7G0D8-F1
#
_cell.length_a   1.000
_cell.length_b   1.000
_cell.length_c   1.000
_cell.angle_alpha   90.00
_cell.angle_beta   90.00
_cell.angle_gamma   90.00
#
_symmetry.space_group_name_H-M   'P 1'
#
loop_
_entity.id
_entity.type
_entity.pdbx_description
1 polymer ?
#
loop_
_entity_poly.entity_id
_entity_poly.type
_entity_poly.pdbx_seq_one_letter_code
_entity_poly.pdbx_strand_id
1 'polypeptide(L)'
;MELKLAHQPETERDDTVNAWDRWLVIDDTGERVGIVAEHHEWLGHTYGPSTYTAVHNPTGEHFKALWSEQGFESPRQALDALAEHLRT
;
A
#
# COMPACT_ATOMS: atom_id res chain seq x y z
N MET A 1 -3.89 -12.87 12.55
CA MET A 1 -4.46 -11.88 11.61
C MET A 1 -3.91 -12.17 10.23
N GLU A 2 -4.78 -12.52 9.31
CA GLU A 2 -4.48 -12.66 7.89
C GLU A 2 -4.92 -11.36 7.18
N LEU A 3 -4.06 -10.86 6.29
CA LEU A 3 -4.31 -9.64 5.52
C LEU A 3 -4.47 -10.01 4.05
N LYS A 4 -5.37 -9.30 3.37
CA LYS A 4 -5.68 -9.51 1.96
C LYS A 4 -5.56 -8.21 1.18
N LEU A 5 -5.10 -8.32 -0.07
CA LEU A 5 -5.09 -7.21 -1.03
C LEU A 5 -6.41 -7.21 -1.81
N ALA A 6 -7.11 -6.09 -1.78
CA ALA A 6 -8.24 -5.80 -2.65
C ALA A 6 -7.84 -4.68 -3.62
N HIS A 7 -7.88 -4.95 -4.93
CA HIS A 7 -7.61 -3.93 -5.94
C HIS A 7 -8.73 -2.88 -5.89
N GLN A 8 -8.38 -1.60 -5.79
CA GLN A 8 -9.39 -0.54 -5.73
C GLN A 8 -9.77 -0.06 -7.14
N PRO A 9 -11.06 -0.08 -7.52
CA PRO A 9 -11.51 0.56 -8.75
C PRO A 9 -11.31 2.08 -8.68
N GLU A 10 -11.09 2.73 -9.83
CA GLU A 10 -10.73 4.15 -9.92
C GLU A 10 -11.71 5.11 -9.22
N THR A 11 -12.96 4.69 -9.01
CA THR A 11 -14.04 5.47 -8.38
C THR A 11 -13.98 5.53 -6.84
N GLU A 12 -13.16 4.69 -6.20
CA GLU A 12 -12.98 4.63 -4.74
C GLU A 12 -11.54 4.95 -4.33
N ARG A 13 -10.82 5.65 -5.22
CA ARG A 13 -9.41 6.01 -5.05
C ARG A 13 -9.21 6.77 -3.76
N ASP A 14 -8.54 6.12 -2.83
CA ASP A 14 -7.90 6.83 -1.74
C ASP A 14 -6.67 7.58 -2.28
N ASP A 15 -6.80 8.90 -2.39
CA ASP A 15 -5.74 9.78 -2.87
C ASP A 15 -4.60 10.00 -1.86
N THR A 16 -4.59 9.29 -0.71
CA THR A 16 -3.56 9.42 0.34
C THR A 16 -2.16 9.13 -0.20
N VAL A 17 -2.04 8.32 -1.26
CA VAL A 17 -0.77 8.01 -1.90
C VAL A 17 -0.87 8.28 -3.40
N ASN A 18 0.02 9.13 -3.92
CA ASN A 18 0.24 9.27 -5.35
C ASN A 18 1.01 8.03 -5.85
N ALA A 19 0.29 7.13 -6.52
CA ALA A 19 0.76 5.82 -6.92
C ALA A 19 0.27 5.46 -8.33
N TRP A 20 1.07 4.66 -9.03
CA TRP A 20 0.73 4.10 -10.36
C TRP A 20 -0.41 3.10 -10.26
N ASP A 21 -0.32 2.19 -9.29
CA ASP A 21 -1.40 1.28 -8.91
C ASP A 21 -1.50 1.18 -7.38
N ARG A 22 -2.65 0.74 -6.87
CA ARG A 22 -2.88 0.63 -5.43
C ARG A 22 -3.86 -0.48 -5.06
N TRP A 23 -3.60 -1.10 -3.92
CA TRP A 23 -4.45 -2.12 -3.32
C TRP A 23 -4.81 -1.72 -1.90
N LEU A 24 -6.10 -1.81 -1.57
CA LEU A 24 -6.55 -1.73 -0.20
C LEU A 24 -6.11 -2.98 0.54
N VAL A 25 -5.55 -2.80 1.73
CA VAL A 25 -5.27 -3.89 2.65
C VAL A 25 -6.43 -3.98 3.62
N ILE A 26 -7.08 -5.14 3.65
CA ILE A 26 -8.16 -5.46 4.58
C ILE A 26 -7.77 -6.62 5.49
N ASP A 27 -8.33 -6.65 6.69
CA ASP A 27 -8.20 -7.79 7.59
C ASP A 27 -9.28 -8.87 7.30
N ASP A 28 -9.28 -9.91 8.13
CA ASP A 28 -10.22 -11.03 8.04
C ASP A 28 -11.68 -10.66 8.33
N THR A 29 -11.92 -9.50 8.95
CA THR A 29 -13.26 -8.96 9.19
C THR A 29 -13.76 -8.09 8.03
N GLY A 30 -12.88 -7.82 7.06
CA GLY A 30 -13.15 -6.91 5.94
C GLY A 30 -12.92 -5.44 6.29
N GLU A 31 -12.37 -5.15 7.47
CA GLU A 31 -12.02 -3.79 7.85
C GLU A 31 -10.74 -3.34 7.18
N ARG A 32 -10.69 -2.05 6.85
CA ARG A 32 -9.51 -1.44 6.27
C ARG A 32 -8.39 -1.36 7.29
N VAL A 33 -7.22 -1.82 6.87
CA VAL A 33 -5.98 -1.73 7.62
C VAL A 33 -5.03 -0.72 6.97
N GLY A 34 -4.96 -0.70 5.64
CA GLY A 34 -3.91 0.07 4.98
C GLY A 34 -3.97 0.04 3.47
N ILE A 35 -2.86 0.40 2.84
CA ILE A 35 -2.68 0.42 1.39
C ILE A 35 -1.33 -0.20 1.04
N VAL A 36 -1.28 -0.94 -0.06
CA VAL A 36 -0.04 -1.18 -0.82
C VAL A 36 -0.10 -0.35 -2.08
N ALA A 37 0.96 0.43 -2.34
CA ALA A 37 1.02 1.37 -3.44
C ALA A 37 2.22 1.07 -4.35
N GLU A 38 2.02 1.11 -5.65
CA GLU A 38 3.05 0.94 -6.68
C GLU A 38 3.64 2.29 -7.12
N HIS A 39 4.96 2.32 -7.23
CA HIS A 39 5.72 3.47 -7.68
C HIS A 39 6.76 3.06 -8.71
N HIS A 40 7.02 3.97 -9.65
CA HIS A 40 8.13 3.87 -10.56
C HIS A 40 9.01 5.11 -10.44
N GLU A 41 10.31 4.91 -10.23
CA GLU A 41 11.28 6.01 -10.29
C GLU A 41 11.43 6.50 -11.73
N TRP A 42 11.44 7.82 -11.92
CA TRP A 42 11.77 8.41 -13.21
C TRP A 42 13.29 8.50 -13.38
N LEU A 43 13.85 7.75 -14.33
CA LEU A 43 15.28 7.69 -14.61
C LEU A 43 15.73 8.70 -15.68
N GLY A 44 14.97 9.79 -15.86
CA GLY A 44 15.28 10.87 -16.80
C GLY A 44 14.78 10.66 -18.24
N HIS A 45 14.48 9.43 -18.65
CA HIS A 45 14.01 9.10 -20.01
C HIS A 45 13.10 7.86 -20.08
N THR A 46 13.05 7.08 -19.00
CA THR A 46 12.17 5.92 -18.82
C THR A 46 11.80 5.80 -17.35
N TYR A 47 10.73 5.08 -17.08
CA TYR A 47 10.40 4.62 -15.74
C TYR A 47 11.23 3.38 -15.39
N GLY A 48 11.76 3.34 -14.17
CA GLY A 48 12.44 2.18 -13.60
C GLY A 48 11.47 1.03 -13.27
N PRO A 49 11.99 -0.08 -12.71
CA PRO A 49 11.15 -1.18 -12.27
C PRO A 49 10.15 -0.73 -11.20
N SER A 50 9.04 -1.45 -11.10
CA SER A 50 8.05 -1.24 -10.05
C SER A 50 8.67 -1.43 -8.67
N THR A 51 8.37 -0.51 -7.77
CA THR A 51 8.66 -0.59 -6.34
C THR A 51 7.37 -0.40 -5.58
N TYR A 52 7.27 -0.99 -4.39
CA TYR A 52 6.03 -0.97 -3.62
C TYR A 52 6.25 -0.34 -2.26
N THR A 53 5.22 0.36 -1.79
CA THR A 53 5.13 0.99 -0.48
C THR A 53 4.00 0.34 0.30
N ALA A 54 4.27 -0.06 1.53
CA ALA A 54 3.27 -0.48 2.49
C ALA A 54 2.89 0.69 3.39
N VAL A 55 1.59 0.90 3.62
CA VAL A 55 1.08 1.98 4.47
C VAL A 55 0.06 1.42 5.44
N HIS A 56 0.28 1.63 6.74
CA HIS A 56 -0.73 1.42 7.78
C HIS A 56 -1.58 2.69 7.87
N ASN A 57 -2.81 2.63 7.37
CA ASN A 57 -3.77 3.73 7.41
C ASN A 57 -5.18 3.16 7.52
N PRO A 58 -5.66 2.87 8.74
CA PRO A 58 -6.96 2.26 8.95
C PRO A 58 -8.10 3.27 8.74
N THR A 59 -7.86 4.57 8.89
CA THR A 59 -8.91 5.60 8.76
C THR A 59 -9.13 6.05 7.31
N GLY A 60 -8.16 5.84 6.43
CA GLY A 60 -8.22 6.33 5.05
C GLY A 60 -8.12 7.85 4.92
N GLU A 61 -7.74 8.54 5.99
CA GLU A 61 -7.54 9.98 5.96
C GLU A 61 -6.16 10.32 5.39
N HIS A 62 -6.11 11.35 4.56
CA HIS A 62 -4.86 11.91 4.04
C HIS A 62 -3.99 12.41 5.20
N PHE A 63 -2.69 12.13 5.15
CA PHE A 63 -1.67 12.52 6.14
C PHE A 63 -1.73 11.85 7.52
N LYS A 64 -2.62 10.86 7.75
CA LYS A 64 -2.67 10.08 9.01
C LYS A 64 -2.15 8.66 8.88
N ALA A 65 -1.24 8.41 7.94
CA ALA A 65 -0.51 7.14 7.94
C ALA A 65 0.20 6.97 9.29
N LEU A 66 -0.18 5.91 10.00
CA LEU A 66 0.42 5.57 11.30
C LEU A 66 1.83 5.01 11.11
N TRP A 67 2.06 4.40 9.94
CA TRP A 67 3.33 3.84 9.55
C TRP A 67 3.38 3.68 8.03
N SER A 68 4.60 3.77 7.46
CA SER A 68 4.85 3.45 6.07
C SER A 68 6.28 2.95 5.87
N GLU A 69 6.46 1.99 4.97
CA GLU A 69 7.77 1.52 4.52
C GLU A 69 7.76 1.36 3.00
N GLN A 70 8.89 1.67 2.35
CA GLN A 70 9.01 1.76 0.90
C GLN A 70 10.14 0.88 0.38
N GLY A 71 10.13 0.60 -0.92
CA GLY A 71 11.24 -0.07 -1.61
C GLY A 71 11.09 -1.58 -1.73
N PHE A 72 9.88 -2.11 -1.54
CA PHE A 72 9.61 -3.53 -1.74
C PHE A 72 9.60 -3.88 -3.23
N GLU A 73 10.03 -5.09 -3.59
CA GLU A 73 10.10 -5.56 -4.99
C GLU A 73 8.78 -6.16 -5.47
N SER A 74 7.83 -6.42 -4.56
CA SER A 74 6.50 -6.95 -4.89
C SER A 74 5.42 -6.48 -3.93
N PRO A 75 4.13 -6.49 -4.34
CA PRO A 75 3.02 -6.19 -3.45
C PRO A 75 2.94 -7.14 -2.25
N ARG A 76 3.37 -8.40 -2.43
CA ARG A 76 3.35 -9.42 -1.38
C ARG A 76 4.36 -9.11 -0.27
N GLN A 77 5.58 -8.71 -0.62
CA GLN A 77 6.58 -8.28 0.36
C GLN A 77 6.09 -7.07 1.16
N ALA A 78 5.49 -6.08 0.49
CA ALA A 78 4.89 -4.92 1.16
C ALA A 78 3.77 -5.33 2.14
N LEU A 79 2.91 -6.27 1.73
CA LEU A 79 1.86 -6.82 2.59
C LEU A 79 2.43 -7.56 3.80
N ASP A 80 3.47 -8.38 3.60
CA ASP A 80 4.09 -9.14 4.68
C ASP A 80 4.78 -8.21 5.70
N ALA A 81 5.42 -7.13 5.25
CA ALA A 81 6.00 -6.10 6.12
C ALA A 81 4.93 -5.36 6.93
N LEU A 82 3.79 -5.01 6.32
CA LEU A 82 2.65 -4.43 7.04
C LEU A 82 2.10 -5.42 8.08
N ALA A 83 1.98 -6.69 7.72
CA ALA A 83 1.53 -7.73 8.65
C ALA A 83 2.49 -7.91 9.84
N GLU A 84 3.79 -7.76 9.60
CA GLU A 84 4.82 -7.78 10.66
C GLU A 84 4.71 -6.57 11.57
N HIS A 85 4.61 -5.36 11.01
CA HIS A 85 4.41 -4.11 11.77
C HIS A 85 3.19 -4.17 12.70
N LEU A 86 2.09 -4.79 12.28
CA LEU A 86 0.87 -4.89 13.08
C LEU A 86 0.92 -5.96 14.18
N ARG A 87 1.95 -6.81 14.19
CA ARG A 87 2.16 -7.82 15.25
C ARG A 87 3.05 -7.32 16.38
N THR A 88 3.84 -6.28 16.14
CA THR A 88 4.69 -5.60 17.14
C THR A 88 3.92 -4.56 17.92
#